data_AF-A0A7W9ZPA2-F1
#
_entry.id   AF-A0A7W9ZPA2-F1
#
_cell.length_a   1.000
_cell.length_b   1.000
_cell.length_c   1.000
_cell.angle_alpha   90.00
_cell.angle_beta   90.00
_cell.angle_gamma   90.00
#
_symmetry.space_group_name_H-M   'P 1'
#
loop_
_entity.id
_entity.type
_entity.pdbx_description
1 polymer ?
#
loop_
_entity_poly.entity_id
_entity_poly.type
_entity_poly.pdbx_seq_one_letter_code
_entity_poly.pdbx_strand_id
1 'polypeptide(L)' 'MNLYQTKFFTTLQKQYKNQFGVDISKFLKPTSSTVNFDQFEDKYLTLKQKNVIKSIQKNNEKKIILSGGIASGKT' A
#
# COMPACT_ATOMS: atom_id res chain seq x y z
N MET A 1 1.43 -17.30 -2.07
CA MET A 1 1.27 -18.10 -0.82
C MET A 1 0.67 -17.20 0.25
N ASN A 2 -0.44 -17.58 0.88
CA ASN A 2 -1.10 -16.74 1.89
C ASN A 2 -0.40 -16.91 3.24
N LEU A 3 0.23 -15.84 3.75
CA LEU A 3 0.99 -15.84 5.01
C LEU A 3 0.14 -16.31 6.20
N TYR A 4 -1.16 -15.96 6.21
CA TYR A 4 -2.11 -16.32 7.27
C TYR A 4 -2.50 -17.80 7.28
N GLN A 5 -2.18 -18.53 6.21
CA GLN A 5 -2.47 -19.97 6.08
C GLN A 5 -1.24 -20.84 6.35
N THR A 6 -0.10 -20.24 6.70
CA THR A 6 1.11 -21.01 7.02
C THR A 6 0.95 -21.79 8.33
N LYS A 7 1.55 -22.99 8.41
CA LYS A 7 1.57 -23.81 9.63
C LYS A 7 2.16 -23.04 10.83
N PHE A 8 3.19 -22.24 10.57
CA PHE A 8 3.82 -21.40 11.57
C PHE A 8 2.83 -20.37 12.15
N PHE A 9 2.16 -19.61 11.28
CA PHE A 9 1.20 -18.59 11.69
C PHE A 9 0.01 -19.17 12.47
N THR A 10 -0.58 -20.26 11.97
CA THR A 10 -1.72 -20.93 12.62
C THR A 10 -1.35 -21.54 13.98
N THR A 11 -0.09 -21.95 14.18
CA THR A 11 0.40 -22.46 15.46
C THR A 11 0.51 -21.34 16.49
N LEU A 12 1.13 -20.21 16.12
CA LEU A 12 1.24 -19.04 17.00
C LEU A 12 -0.13 -18.45 17.35
N GLN A 13 -1.05 -18.40 16.38
CA GLN A 13 -2.43 -17.96 16.63
C GLN A 13 -3.12 -18.81 17.71
N LYS A 14 -2.99 -20.16 17.65
CA LYS A 14 -3.57 -21.05 18.67
C LYS A 14 -2.96 -20.83 20.04
N GLN A 15 -1.62 -20.70 20.11
CA GLN A 15 -0.93 -20.44 21.37
C GLN A 15 -1.41 -19.12 22.01
N TYR A 16 -1.49 -18.05 21.21
CA TYR A 16 -1.98 -16.76 21.68
C TYR A 16 -3.43 -16.83 22.18
N LYS A 17 -4.31 -17.52 21.46
CA LYS A 17 -5.71 -17.72 21.87
C LYS A 17 -5.82 -18.49 23.19
N ASN A 18 -5.00 -19.51 23.38
CA ASN A 18 -4.99 -20.29 24.62
C ASN A 18 -4.46 -19.46 25.81
N GLN A 19 -3.47 -18.60 25.58
CA GLN A 19 -2.86 -17.80 26.64
C GLN A 19 -3.72 -16.60 27.05
N PHE A 20 -4.37 -15.94 26.09
CA PHE A 20 -5.03 -14.66 26.32
C PHE A 20 -6.56 -14.70 26.12
N GLY A 21 -7.11 -15.83 25.67
CA GLY A 21 -8.54 -15.95 25.34
C GLY A 21 -8.98 -15.15 24.11
N VAL A 22 -8.03 -14.52 23.41
CA VAL A 22 -8.30 -13.61 22.28
C VAL A 22 -8.00 -14.30 20.95
N ASP A 23 -8.99 -14.32 20.06
CA ASP A 23 -8.80 -14.84 18.70
C ASP A 23 -8.33 -13.74 17.75
N ILE A 24 -7.02 -13.67 17.50
CA ILE A 24 -6.43 -12.60 16.70
C ILE A 24 -6.89 -12.60 15.24
N SER A 25 -7.41 -13.73 14.72
CA SER A 25 -7.91 -13.78 13.34
C SER A 25 -9.09 -12.85 13.09
N LYS A 26 -9.87 -12.52 14.13
CA LYS A 26 -10.97 -11.58 14.02
C LYS A 26 -10.52 -10.15 13.71
N PHE A 27 -9.27 -9.82 14.03
CA PHE A 27 -8.67 -8.51 13.76
C PHE A 27 -7.84 -8.49 12.47
N LEU A 28 -7.46 -9.67 11.97
CA LEU A 28 -6.88 -9.85 10.64
C LEU A 28 -8.01 -9.77 9.61
N LYS A 29 -8.65 -8.60 9.51
CA LYS A 29 -9.35 -8.30 8.27
C LYS A 29 -8.28 -8.30 7.19
N PRO A 30 -8.42 -9.09 6.10
CA PRO A 30 -7.68 -8.75 4.91
C PRO A 30 -8.10 -7.32 4.61
N THR A 31 -7.19 -6.37 4.79
CA THR A 31 -7.35 -5.06 4.20
C THR A 31 -7.26 -5.29 2.70
N SER A 32 -8.36 -5.72 2.12
CA SER A 32 -8.70 -5.46 0.73
C SER A 32 -9.07 -3.99 0.58
N SER A 33 -8.37 -3.09 1.29
CA SER A 33 -8.17 -1.76 0.74
C SER A 33 -7.28 -1.99 -0.47
N THR A 34 -7.90 -2.38 -1.58
CA THR A 34 -7.41 -2.02 -2.90
C THR A 34 -7.26 -0.51 -2.81
N VAL A 35 -6.04 -0.07 -2.50
CA VAL A 35 -5.73 1.35 -2.48
C VAL A 35 -6.04 1.81 -3.90
N ASN A 36 -7.12 2.57 -4.03
CA ASN A 36 -7.58 3.04 -5.32
C ASN A 36 -6.71 4.24 -5.68
N PHE A 37 -5.53 3.94 -6.22
CA PHE A 37 -4.58 4.95 -6.65
C PHE A 37 -5.21 5.86 -7.70
N ASP A 38 -6.02 5.33 -8.62
CA ASP A 38 -6.71 6.14 -9.62
C ASP A 38 -7.61 7.21 -8.96
N GLN A 39 -8.43 6.82 -7.98
CA GLN A 39 -9.31 7.76 -7.28
C GLN A 39 -8.54 8.74 -6.39
N PHE A 40 -7.41 8.32 -5.81
CA PHE A 40 -6.53 9.21 -5.06
C PHE A 40 -5.89 10.24 -5.98
N GLU A 41 -5.27 9.79 -7.07
CA GLU A 41 -4.65 10.65 -8.08
C GLU A 41 -5.66 11.64 -8.62
N ASP A 42 -6.88 11.20 -8.89
CA ASP A 42 -7.88 12.08 -9.49
C ASP A 42 -8.31 13.21 -8.54
N LYS A 43 -8.48 12.88 -7.26
CA LYS A 43 -8.93 13.80 -6.22
C LYS A 43 -7.84 14.74 -5.70
N TYR A 44 -6.59 14.28 -5.62
CA TYR A 44 -5.54 14.99 -4.89
C TYR A 44 -4.40 15.53 -5.77
N LEU A 45 -4.16 14.96 -6.96
CA LEU A 45 -3.08 15.46 -7.82
C LEU A 45 -3.52 16.64 -8.68
N THR A 46 -2.64 17.62 -8.78
CA THR A 46 -2.77 18.68 -9.77
C THR A 46 -2.54 18.14 -11.18
N LEU A 47 -3.05 18.85 -12.19
CA LEU A 47 -2.83 18.50 -13.60
C LEU A 47 -1.33 18.36 -13.94
N LYS A 48 -0.48 19.23 -13.39
CA LYS A 48 0.97 19.16 -13.60
C LYS A 48 1.57 17.86 -13.04
N GLN A 49 1.20 17.46 -11.83
CA GLN A 49 1.67 16.21 -11.23
C GLN A 49 1.19 14.99 -12.02
N LYS A 50 -0.09 14.96 -12.42
CA LYS A 50 -0.63 13.88 -13.28
C LYS A 50 0.15 13.72 -14.59
N ASN A 51 0.52 14.83 -15.23
CA ASN A 51 1.30 14.80 -16.47
C ASN A 51 2.71 14.25 -16.25
N VAL A 52 3.35 14.58 -15.12
CA VAL A 52 4.66 14.01 -14.75
C VAL A 52 4.56 12.49 -14.58
N ILE A 53 3.56 11.99 -13.85
CA ILE A 53 3.34 10.55 -13.65
C ILE A 53 3.11 9.84 -14.99
N LYS A 54 2.23 10.39 -15.86
CA LYS A 54 1.99 9.85 -17.20
C LYS A 54 3.26 9.80 -18.05
N SER A 55 4.12 10.82 -17.97
CA SER A 55 5.40 10.84 -18.68
C SER A 55 6.35 9.74 -18.20
N ILE A 56 6.43 9.53 -16.89
CA ILE A 56 7.26 8.49 -16.28
C ILE A 56 6.78 7.11 -16.73
N GLN A 57 5.46 6.86 -16.66
CA GLN A 57 4.86 5.59 -17.07
C GLN A 57 5.05 5.32 -18.56
N LYS A 58 4.85 6.32 -19.41
CA LYS A 58 5.00 6.21 -20.87
C LYS A 58 6.40 5.77 -21.28
N ASN A 59 7.42 6.29 -20.58
CA ASN A 59 8.82 6.07 -20.96
C ASN A 59 9.46 4.89 -20.22
N ASN A 60 8.78 4.29 -19.23
CA ASN A 60 9.30 3.21 -18.39
C ASN A 60 10.69 3.54 -17.81
N GLU A 61 10.83 4.76 -17.29
CA GLU A 61 12.12 5.30 -16.86
C GLU A 61 12.69 4.50 -15.68
N LYS A 62 13.95 4.06 -15.79
CA LYS A 62 14.68 3.40 -14.69
C LYS A 62 15.25 4.39 -13.67
N LYS A 63 15.38 5.66 -14.04
CA LYS A 63 15.93 6.72 -13.21
C LYS A 63 15.18 8.03 -13.45
N ILE A 64 14.75 8.68 -12.38
CA ILE A 64 13.92 9.89 -12.44
C ILE A 64 14.62 10.98 -11.62
N ILE A 65 14.70 12.19 -12.17
CA ILE A 65 15.17 13.39 -11.48
C ILE A 65 14.03 14.41 -11.49
N LEU A 66 13.55 14.81 -10.31
CA LEU A 66 12.45 15.76 -10.17
C LEU A 66 13.00 17.13 -9.78
N SER A 67 13.02 18.06 -10.74
CA SER A 67 13.50 19.43 -10.54
C SER A 67 12.30 20.36 -10.31
N GLY A 68 11.97 20.65 -9.05
CA GLY A 68 10.85 21.54 -8.70
C GLY A 68 11.14 22.38 -7.46
N GLY A 69 10.50 23.55 -7.35
CA GLY A 69 10.68 24.49 -6.23
C GLY A 69 10.29 23.90 -4.86
N ILE A 70 10.62 24.63 -3.78
CA ILE A 70 10.23 24.23 -2.42
C ILE A 70 8.70 24.15 -2.35
N ALA A 71 8.17 23.14 -1.64
CA ALA A 71 6.74 22.87 -1.50
C ALA A 71 5.97 22.56 -2.80
N SER A 72 6.65 22.20 -3.90
CA SER A 72 5.99 21.85 -5.18
C SER A 72 5.29 20.48 -5.20
N GLY A 73 5.10 19.82 -4.05
CA GLY A 73 4.47 18.51 -3.95
C GLY A 73 5.23 17.39 -4.68
N LYS A 74 6.54 17.26 -4.42
CA LYS A 74 7.39 16.17 -4.94
C LYS A 74 7.34 14.89 -4.09
N THR A 75 6.79 14.99 -2.87
CA THR A 75 6.55 13.86 -1.96
C THR A 75 5.30 13.13 -2.40
#